data_AF-A0AAN1X8Z0-F1
#
_entry.id   AF-A0AAN1X8Z0-F1
#
_cell.length_a   1.000
_cell.length_b   1.000
_cell.length_c   1.000
_cell.angle_alpha   90.00
_cell.angle_beta   90.00
_cell.angle_gamma   90.00
#
_symmetry.space_group_name_H-M   'P 1'
#
loop_
_entity.id
_entity.type
_entity.pdbx_description
1 polymer ?
#
loop_
_entity_poly.entity_id
_entity_poly.type
_entity_poly.pdbx_seq_one_letter_code
_entity_poly.pdbx_strand_id
1 'polypeptide(L)'
;MTKPLKQITAEYHSIAAPAAYAGNPLIEALPNIFSEDYVTKELRYIPDVGTALELALPPHERIHCVSAIEDLVIPLPLAFDVEVALSVLIRRGYAARNPFNREWRRLHCKIKKTMSEPLEEYQVRSKSVPAIMTTAVSGNGKTTLIESLLEMYSQVIIHTDYKGESFAVKQLVWIGVNASFDASLRGLILSMFGAVDDALGTDYRQQYDKGTRTRDTMIGNLAQVFATHHLGVLFVDEIQCLLLRGDHEAELALSFFLKIANVCKVPIVFSGTYAAVRLFSKVARNARRVCSGGYFDLALPSRFDDVVWDKLVVEVVWKKFQWVKKPAPLTDELRKQIFNLSQGIMAIFIALHRAAQVYAIRHNLDTVDSKVLKDVYDRQFIPMHQALAALRSGKKNRLEKFEDLLPPKEQLDALLRPDNSELLAERIERLLAANHKAAENASAQAPSPELKKQNDAAQATAELLKKIGSNADLRELARRAGLMEG
;
A
#
# COMPACT_ATOMS: atom_id res chain seq x y z
N MET A 1 6.57 3.42 12.55
CA MET A 1 5.55 2.38 12.29
C MET A 1 5.84 1.18 13.18
N THR A 2 4.98 0.87 14.14
CA THR A 2 4.89 -0.51 14.64
C THR A 2 3.98 -1.25 13.65
N LYS A 3 4.55 -1.73 12.53
CA LYS A 3 3.82 -2.65 11.66
C LYS A 3 3.30 -3.79 12.55
N PRO A 4 2.02 -4.18 12.47
CA PRO A 4 1.52 -5.25 13.32
C PRO A 4 2.38 -6.49 13.12
N LEU A 5 2.62 -7.21 14.21
CA LEU A 5 3.37 -8.45 14.18
C LEU A 5 2.74 -9.35 13.11
N LYS A 6 3.57 -10.00 12.27
CA LYS A 6 3.08 -10.95 11.26
C LYS A 6 2.12 -11.99 11.85
N GLN A 7 2.30 -12.33 13.11
CA GLN A 7 1.45 -13.26 13.84
C GLN A 7 1.09 -12.68 15.21
N ILE A 8 -0.19 -12.73 15.58
CA ILE A 8 -0.70 -12.34 16.90
C ILE A 8 -1.52 -13.46 17.52
N THR A 9 -1.72 -13.42 18.85
CA THR A 9 -2.69 -14.28 19.52
C THR A 9 -4.08 -13.64 19.44
N ALA A 10 -5.12 -14.45 19.29
CA ALA A 10 -6.49 -13.97 19.16
C ALA A 10 -6.98 -13.27 20.44
N GLU A 11 -7.42 -12.03 20.30
CA GLU A 11 -8.24 -11.32 21.28
C GLU A 11 -9.61 -11.09 20.67
N TYR A 12 -10.68 -11.47 21.38
CA TYR A 12 -12.04 -11.42 20.82
C TYR A 12 -12.78 -10.19 21.31
N HIS A 13 -13.31 -9.41 20.36
CA HIS A 13 -14.06 -8.19 20.64
C HIS A 13 -15.49 -8.29 20.09
N SER A 14 -16.42 -7.64 20.79
CA SER A 14 -17.81 -7.55 20.33
C SER A 14 -17.94 -6.49 19.24
N ILE A 15 -18.50 -6.87 18.09
CA ILE A 15 -18.78 -5.96 16.99
C ILE A 15 -20.26 -5.56 17.02
N ALA A 16 -20.54 -4.27 17.07
CA ALA A 16 -21.91 -3.75 17.20
C ALA A 16 -22.82 -4.07 16.00
N ALA A 17 -22.27 -4.14 14.78
CA ALA A 17 -23.02 -4.46 13.57
C ALA A 17 -22.12 -4.96 12.44
N PRO A 18 -22.66 -5.76 11.50
CA PRO A 18 -23.98 -6.37 11.45
C PRO A 18 -24.11 -7.58 12.41
N ALA A 19 -25.33 -7.91 12.82
CA ALA A 19 -25.62 -9.07 13.69
C ALA A 19 -25.06 -10.41 13.15
N ALA A 20 -24.91 -10.52 11.81
CA ALA A 20 -24.31 -11.68 11.17
C ALA A 20 -22.82 -11.91 11.50
N TYR A 21 -22.14 -10.95 12.13
CA TYR A 21 -20.74 -11.07 12.54
C TYR A 21 -20.58 -11.65 13.93
N ALA A 22 -21.62 -11.57 14.76
CA ALA A 22 -21.59 -12.08 16.12
C ALA A 22 -21.48 -13.61 16.15
N GLY A 23 -20.72 -14.13 17.11
CA GLY A 23 -20.52 -15.57 17.29
C GLY A 23 -19.58 -16.20 16.27
N ASN A 24 -18.73 -15.41 15.60
CA ASN A 24 -17.74 -15.91 14.67
C ASN A 24 -16.32 -15.52 15.14
N PRO A 25 -15.50 -16.47 15.63
CA PRO A 25 -14.16 -16.16 16.14
C PRO A 25 -13.26 -15.51 15.09
N LEU A 26 -13.46 -15.86 13.81
CA LEU A 26 -12.65 -15.34 12.70
C LEU A 26 -12.91 -13.86 12.41
N ILE A 27 -14.06 -13.33 12.86
CA ILE A 27 -14.42 -11.92 12.71
C ILE A 27 -14.15 -11.17 13.99
N GLU A 28 -14.52 -11.73 15.15
CA GLU A 28 -14.35 -11.10 16.46
C GLU A 28 -12.88 -10.93 16.84
N ALA A 29 -11.97 -11.71 16.26
CA ALA A 29 -10.52 -11.56 16.44
C ALA A 29 -9.86 -10.54 15.50
N LEU A 30 -10.59 -10.02 14.50
CA LEU A 30 -10.08 -8.93 13.66
C LEU A 30 -10.09 -7.61 14.44
N PRO A 31 -9.28 -6.61 14.04
CA PRO A 31 -9.36 -5.27 14.59
C PRO A 31 -10.79 -4.70 14.53
N ASN A 32 -11.09 -3.70 15.36
CA ASN A 32 -12.34 -2.96 15.23
C ASN A 32 -12.45 -2.32 13.83
N ILE A 33 -13.68 -2.07 13.39
CA ILE A 33 -13.91 -1.38 12.11
C ILE A 33 -13.28 0.01 12.22
N PHE A 34 -12.39 0.32 11.28
CA PHE A 34 -11.60 1.55 11.32
C PHE A 34 -12.47 2.77 10.99
N SER A 35 -12.15 3.90 11.64
CA SER A 35 -12.66 5.19 11.22
C SER A 35 -11.79 5.77 10.11
N GLU A 36 -12.34 6.69 9.33
CA GLU A 36 -11.61 7.40 8.27
C GLU A 36 -10.35 8.11 8.78
N ASP A 37 -10.43 8.71 9.97
CA ASP A 37 -9.30 9.37 10.62
C ASP A 37 -8.18 8.39 10.98
N TYR A 38 -8.55 7.19 11.43
CA TYR A 38 -7.59 6.15 11.76
C TYR A 38 -6.88 5.63 10.50
N VAL A 39 -7.63 5.32 9.44
CA VAL A 39 -7.07 4.87 8.16
C VAL A 39 -6.11 5.91 7.59
N THR A 40 -6.51 7.18 7.58
CA THR A 40 -5.68 8.30 7.12
C THR A 40 -4.36 8.38 7.89
N LYS A 41 -4.42 8.22 9.21
CA LYS A 41 -3.25 8.32 10.08
C LYS A 41 -2.30 7.15 9.89
N GLU A 42 -2.81 5.93 9.79
CA GLU A 42 -2.00 4.71 9.70
C GLU A 42 -1.37 4.51 8.31
N LEU A 43 -2.10 4.81 7.24
CA LEU A 43 -1.56 4.72 5.87
C LEU A 43 -0.44 5.73 5.60
N ARG A 44 -0.49 6.87 6.30
CA ARG A 44 0.41 7.96 6.02
C ARG A 44 1.80 7.69 6.57
N TYR A 45 2.80 7.78 5.70
CA TYR A 45 4.19 7.77 6.10
C TYR A 45 4.96 8.84 5.34
N ILE A 46 5.42 9.85 6.07
CA ILE A 46 6.33 10.88 5.55
C ILE A 46 7.65 10.70 6.30
N PRO A 47 8.70 10.21 5.63
CA PRO A 47 10.03 10.13 6.20
C PRO A 47 10.46 11.46 6.82
N ASP A 48 11.03 11.40 8.02
CA ASP A 48 11.61 12.58 8.65
C ASP A 48 12.97 12.86 8.00
N VAL A 49 12.96 13.76 7.03
CA VAL A 49 14.17 14.23 6.36
C VAL A 49 14.76 15.35 7.20
N GLY A 50 15.90 15.05 7.84
CA GLY A 50 16.65 15.97 8.69
C GLY A 50 17.37 17.01 7.85
N THR A 51 16.61 17.86 7.15
CA THR A 51 17.11 18.75 6.09
C THR A 51 18.35 19.54 6.51
N ALA A 52 18.42 20.08 7.73
CA ALA A 52 19.60 20.82 8.17
C ALA A 52 20.88 19.95 8.31
N LEU A 53 20.75 18.73 8.83
CA LEU A 53 21.87 17.81 9.03
C LEU A 53 22.29 17.16 7.72
N GLU A 54 21.33 16.71 6.93
CA GLU A 54 21.56 16.06 5.62
C GLU A 54 22.13 17.05 4.59
N LEU A 55 21.74 18.33 4.64
CA LEU A 55 22.29 19.37 3.77
C LEU A 55 23.75 19.72 4.10
N ALA A 56 24.19 19.49 5.34
CA ALA A 56 25.57 19.70 5.76
C ALA A 56 26.51 18.57 5.30
N LEU A 57 25.96 17.43 4.85
CA LEU A 57 26.75 16.29 4.38
C LEU A 57 27.46 16.60 3.06
N PRO A 58 28.61 15.95 2.80
CA PRO A 58 29.26 15.99 1.50
C PRO A 58 28.34 15.56 0.35
N PRO A 59 28.55 16.06 -0.88
CA PRO A 59 27.68 15.74 -2.02
C PRO A 59 27.46 14.25 -2.28
N HIS A 60 28.49 13.42 -2.08
CA HIS A 60 28.41 11.98 -2.34
C HIS A 60 27.51 11.25 -1.33
N GLU A 61 27.51 11.66 -0.06
CA GLU A 61 26.61 11.13 0.98
C GLU A 61 25.19 11.66 0.82
N ARG A 62 25.05 12.97 0.55
CA ARG A 62 23.75 13.62 0.37
C ARG A 62 22.92 13.04 -0.77
N ILE A 63 23.58 12.53 -1.83
CA ILE A 63 22.89 11.81 -2.92
C ILE A 63 22.14 10.57 -2.40
N HIS A 64 22.66 9.89 -1.38
CA HIS A 64 21.97 8.75 -0.75
C HIS A 64 20.73 9.20 0.02
N CYS A 65 20.76 10.35 0.68
CA CYS A 65 19.61 10.92 1.41
C CYS A 65 18.40 11.15 0.49
N VAL A 66 18.62 11.49 -0.80
CA VAL A 66 17.54 11.70 -1.77
C VAL A 66 16.66 10.46 -1.93
N SER A 67 17.18 9.25 -1.67
CA SER A 67 16.38 8.02 -1.76
C SER A 67 15.26 7.94 -0.73
N ALA A 68 15.30 8.70 0.36
CA ALA A 68 14.25 8.70 1.38
C ALA A 68 12.86 9.04 0.83
N ILE A 69 12.76 9.78 -0.29
CA ILE A 69 11.47 10.06 -0.93
C ILE A 69 10.75 8.79 -1.42
N GLU A 70 11.48 7.70 -1.68
CA GLU A 70 10.89 6.43 -2.16
C GLU A 70 10.00 5.77 -1.12
N ASP A 71 10.23 6.05 0.17
CA ASP A 71 9.39 5.53 1.24
C ASP A 71 8.12 6.36 1.45
N LEU A 72 7.96 7.51 0.79
CA LEU A 72 6.81 8.40 0.98
C LEU A 72 5.48 7.72 0.62
N VAL A 73 4.55 7.67 1.58
CA VAL A 73 3.17 7.21 1.38
C VAL A 73 2.20 8.32 1.77
N ILE A 74 1.47 8.81 0.77
CA ILE A 74 0.41 9.82 0.92
C ILE A 74 -0.94 9.15 0.67
N PRO A 75 -1.84 9.10 1.66
CA PRO A 75 -3.18 8.57 1.47
C PRO A 75 -3.98 9.50 0.55
N LEU A 76 -4.61 8.93 -0.47
CA LEU A 76 -5.55 9.63 -1.36
C LEU A 76 -6.99 9.44 -0.85
N PRO A 77 -7.95 10.33 -1.16
CA PRO A 77 -9.34 10.19 -0.71
C PRO A 77 -9.97 8.82 -1.02
N LEU A 78 -9.62 8.23 -2.18
CA LEU A 78 -10.10 6.92 -2.61
C LEU A 78 -9.62 5.77 -1.70
N ALA A 79 -8.51 5.94 -0.97
CA ALA A 79 -7.95 4.91 -0.11
C ALA A 79 -8.94 4.46 0.97
N PHE A 80 -9.73 5.39 1.50
CA PHE A 80 -10.75 5.06 2.50
C PHE A 80 -11.91 4.26 1.90
N ASP A 81 -12.35 4.58 0.67
CA ASP A 81 -13.41 3.79 0.02
C ASP A 81 -12.95 2.35 -0.28
N VAL A 82 -11.68 2.19 -0.65
CA VAL A 82 -11.05 0.87 -0.82
C VAL A 82 -10.95 0.13 0.51
N GLU A 83 -10.59 0.81 1.61
CA GLU A 83 -10.54 0.22 2.95
C GLU A 83 -11.91 -0.28 3.40
N VAL A 84 -12.94 0.54 3.29
CA VAL A 84 -14.31 0.17 3.67
C VAL A 84 -14.75 -1.08 2.90
N ALA A 85 -14.52 -1.09 1.60
CA ALA A 85 -14.83 -2.25 0.77
C ALA A 85 -14.04 -3.49 1.18
N LEU A 86 -12.73 -3.35 1.44
CA LEU A 86 -11.86 -4.44 1.90
C LEU A 86 -12.30 -4.99 3.27
N SER A 87 -12.65 -4.12 4.21
CA SER A 87 -13.13 -4.48 5.55
C SER A 87 -14.43 -5.27 5.49
N VAL A 88 -15.38 -4.81 4.67
CA VAL A 88 -16.63 -5.51 4.39
C VAL A 88 -16.36 -6.85 3.72
N LEU A 89 -15.43 -6.87 2.75
CA LEU A 89 -15.07 -8.06 1.97
C LEU A 89 -14.54 -9.19 2.87
N ILE A 90 -13.56 -8.87 3.73
CA ILE A 90 -12.96 -9.83 4.67
C ILE A 90 -14.03 -10.37 5.63
N ARG A 91 -14.81 -9.49 6.27
CA ARG A 91 -15.82 -9.89 7.27
C ARG A 91 -16.97 -10.67 6.66
N ARG A 92 -17.46 -10.28 5.48
CA ARG A 92 -18.49 -11.05 4.75
C ARG A 92 -17.97 -12.40 4.28
N GLY A 93 -16.71 -12.46 3.85
CA GLY A 93 -16.02 -13.71 3.54
C GLY A 93 -16.00 -14.65 4.74
N TYR A 94 -15.69 -14.15 5.93
CA TYR A 94 -15.71 -14.95 7.16
C TYR A 94 -17.10 -15.30 7.66
N ALA A 95 -18.09 -14.42 7.48
CA ALA A 95 -19.47 -14.68 7.92
C ALA A 95 -20.05 -15.94 7.26
N ALA A 96 -19.68 -16.21 6.01
CA ALA A 96 -20.06 -17.44 5.30
C ALA A 96 -19.26 -18.69 5.73
N ARG A 97 -18.24 -18.53 6.58
CA ARG A 97 -17.22 -19.56 6.91
C ARG A 97 -17.01 -19.74 8.40
N ASN A 98 -18.06 -19.54 9.20
CA ASN A 98 -17.98 -19.70 10.64
C ASN A 98 -17.61 -21.17 11.00
N PRO A 99 -16.46 -21.43 11.67
CA PRO A 99 -16.02 -22.78 12.06
C PRO A 99 -17.03 -23.55 12.93
N PHE A 100 -17.81 -22.82 13.73
CA PHE A 100 -18.82 -23.40 14.62
C PHE A 100 -20.13 -23.75 13.87
N ASN A 101 -20.32 -23.23 12.66
CA ASN A 101 -21.47 -23.55 11.82
C ASN A 101 -21.33 -24.97 11.23
N ARG A 102 -22.36 -25.80 11.44
CA ARG A 102 -22.43 -27.20 10.97
C ARG A 102 -22.41 -27.32 9.44
N GLU A 103 -23.07 -26.42 8.73
CA GLU A 103 -23.11 -26.42 7.27
C GLU A 103 -21.74 -26.13 6.67
N TRP A 104 -21.04 -25.13 7.23
CA TRP A 104 -19.68 -24.81 6.83
C TRP A 104 -18.73 -25.99 7.07
N ARG A 105 -18.77 -26.65 8.24
CA ARG A 105 -17.93 -27.83 8.51
C ARG A 105 -18.15 -28.96 7.50
N ARG A 106 -19.39 -29.19 7.06
CA ARG A 106 -19.70 -30.17 6.01
C ARG A 106 -19.14 -29.77 4.65
N LEU A 107 -19.21 -28.48 4.30
CA LEU A 107 -18.64 -27.96 3.07
C LEU A 107 -17.10 -28.06 3.10
N HIS A 108 -16.49 -27.66 4.22
CA HIS A 108 -15.05 -27.71 4.46
C HIS A 108 -14.45 -29.08 4.12
N CYS A 109 -15.06 -30.17 4.58
CA CYS A 109 -14.58 -31.53 4.29
C CYS A 109 -14.69 -31.94 2.80
N LYS A 110 -15.49 -31.23 1.99
CA LYS A 110 -15.71 -31.52 0.57
C LYS A 110 -14.93 -30.60 -0.38
N ILE A 111 -14.38 -29.48 0.13
CA ILE A 111 -13.72 -28.44 -0.68
C ILE A 111 -12.67 -29.05 -1.61
N LYS A 112 -11.75 -29.88 -1.09
CA LYS A 112 -10.69 -30.51 -1.89
C LYS A 112 -11.26 -31.28 -3.08
N LYS A 113 -12.27 -32.12 -2.84
CA LYS A 113 -12.89 -32.95 -3.87
C LYS A 113 -13.54 -32.10 -4.97
N THR A 114 -14.37 -31.13 -4.58
CA THR A 114 -15.05 -30.24 -5.53
C THR A 114 -14.08 -29.36 -6.31
N MET A 115 -12.99 -28.93 -5.67
CA MET A 115 -11.96 -28.11 -6.32
C MET A 115 -11.09 -28.89 -7.30
N SER A 116 -10.94 -30.20 -7.11
CA SER A 116 -10.24 -31.09 -8.05
C SER A 116 -11.03 -31.51 -9.30
N GLU A 117 -12.30 -31.10 -9.43
CA GLU A 117 -13.04 -31.26 -10.70
C GLU A 117 -12.42 -30.37 -11.80
N PRO A 118 -12.43 -30.78 -13.09
CA PRO A 118 -11.87 -30.00 -14.20
C PRO A 118 -12.40 -28.56 -14.25
N LEU A 119 -11.55 -27.61 -14.60
CA LEU A 119 -11.93 -26.19 -14.69
C LEU A 119 -12.81 -25.90 -15.90
N GLU A 120 -12.60 -26.65 -16.98
CA GLU A 120 -13.27 -26.50 -18.27
C GLU A 120 -14.79 -26.72 -18.18
N GLU A 121 -15.24 -27.49 -17.19
CA GLU A 121 -16.65 -27.82 -16.96
C GLU A 121 -17.32 -26.90 -15.91
N TYR A 122 -16.56 -25.98 -15.31
CA TYR A 122 -17.02 -25.23 -14.15
C TYR A 122 -18.00 -24.12 -14.52
N GLN A 123 -19.29 -24.41 -14.40
CA GLN A 123 -20.35 -23.41 -14.48
C GLN A 123 -20.76 -22.96 -13.07
N VAL A 124 -20.55 -21.67 -12.76
CA VAL A 124 -20.91 -21.10 -11.45
C VAL A 124 -22.44 -21.03 -11.28
N ARG A 125 -22.99 -21.78 -10.33
CA ARG A 125 -24.44 -21.92 -10.06
C ARG A 125 -25.00 -21.14 -8.84
N SER A 126 -24.17 -20.46 -8.04
CA SER A 126 -24.60 -19.90 -6.73
C SER A 126 -24.28 -18.40 -6.51
N LYS A 127 -24.81 -17.82 -5.42
CA LYS A 127 -24.44 -16.48 -4.93
C LYS A 127 -22.94 -16.47 -4.60
N SER A 128 -22.14 -15.83 -5.45
CA SER A 128 -20.69 -15.75 -5.32
C SER A 128 -20.30 -14.81 -4.18
N VAL A 129 -19.15 -15.09 -3.56
CA VAL A 129 -18.48 -14.13 -2.67
C VAL A 129 -18.07 -12.90 -3.50
N PRO A 130 -18.21 -11.69 -2.94
CA PRO A 130 -17.82 -10.47 -3.63
C PRO A 130 -16.33 -10.45 -3.96
N ALA A 131 -15.98 -9.66 -4.97
CA ALA A 131 -14.60 -9.36 -5.35
C ALA A 131 -14.47 -7.84 -5.59
N ILE A 132 -13.26 -7.33 -5.42
CA ILE A 132 -12.91 -5.93 -5.66
C ILE A 132 -11.96 -5.87 -6.84
N MET A 133 -12.10 -4.85 -7.68
CA MET A 133 -11.14 -4.52 -8.72
C MET A 133 -10.59 -3.11 -8.51
N THR A 134 -9.27 -2.99 -8.52
CA THR A 134 -8.58 -1.70 -8.48
C THR A 134 -7.77 -1.52 -9.77
N THR A 135 -8.03 -0.44 -10.49
CA THR A 135 -7.34 -0.12 -11.75
C THR A 135 -6.62 1.22 -11.68
N ALA A 136 -5.53 1.34 -12.41
CA ALA A 136 -4.77 2.57 -12.57
C ALA A 136 -3.67 2.37 -13.61
N VAL A 137 -3.10 3.46 -14.10
CA VAL A 137 -1.81 3.41 -14.83
C VAL A 137 -0.71 2.80 -13.93
N SER A 138 0.26 2.13 -14.55
CA SER A 138 1.43 1.62 -13.83
C SER A 138 2.19 2.74 -13.11
N GLY A 139 2.65 2.48 -11.89
CA GLY A 139 3.34 3.49 -11.07
C GLY A 139 2.43 4.51 -10.38
N ASN A 140 1.11 4.31 -10.37
CA ASN A 140 0.17 5.16 -9.62
C ASN A 140 -0.18 4.63 -8.21
N GLY A 141 0.67 3.79 -7.61
CA GLY A 141 0.54 3.38 -6.20
C GLY A 141 -0.56 2.35 -5.87
N LYS A 142 -1.07 1.57 -6.85
CA LYS A 142 -2.10 0.54 -6.61
C LYS A 142 -1.68 -0.52 -5.59
N THR A 143 -0.53 -1.14 -5.84
CA THR A 143 0.04 -2.20 -5.00
C THR A 143 0.31 -1.66 -3.61
N THR A 144 0.99 -0.51 -3.53
CA THR A 144 1.26 0.19 -2.27
C THR A 144 -0.03 0.49 -1.50
N LEU A 145 -1.09 0.93 -2.17
CA LEU A 145 -2.38 1.20 -1.52
C LEU A 145 -2.98 -0.06 -0.89
N ILE A 146 -3.12 -1.13 -1.67
CA ILE A 146 -3.79 -2.36 -1.20
C ILE A 146 -2.93 -3.05 -0.14
N GLU A 147 -1.62 -3.15 -0.35
CA GLU A 147 -0.71 -3.76 0.63
C GLU A 147 -0.68 -2.97 1.93
N SER A 148 -0.61 -1.64 1.89
CA SER A 148 -0.65 -0.81 3.11
C SER A 148 -1.97 -0.98 3.87
N LEU A 149 -3.09 -1.11 3.16
CA LEU A 149 -4.39 -1.39 3.77
C LEU A 149 -4.47 -2.80 4.37
N LEU A 150 -3.91 -3.81 3.69
CA LEU A 150 -3.84 -5.18 4.20
C LEU A 150 -2.92 -5.28 5.42
N GLU A 151 -1.81 -4.53 5.43
CA GLU A 151 -0.88 -4.43 6.57
C GLU A 151 -1.53 -3.83 7.82
N MET A 152 -2.67 -3.14 7.72
CA MET A 152 -3.46 -2.72 8.90
C MET A 152 -4.14 -3.92 9.61
N TYR A 153 -4.23 -5.06 8.93
CA TYR A 153 -4.73 -6.32 9.48
C TYR A 153 -3.55 -7.26 9.76
N SER A 154 -3.53 -7.87 10.95
CA SER A 154 -2.52 -8.90 11.26
C SER A 154 -2.62 -10.05 10.24
N GLN A 155 -1.49 -10.46 9.68
CA GLN A 155 -1.48 -11.47 8.61
C GLN A 155 -1.94 -12.84 9.13
N VAL A 156 -1.56 -13.21 10.36
CA VAL A 156 -1.96 -14.45 11.02
C VAL A 156 -2.46 -14.18 12.43
N ILE A 157 -3.56 -14.83 12.80
CA ILE A 157 -4.15 -14.79 14.13
C ILE A 157 -4.21 -16.22 14.69
N ILE A 158 -3.62 -16.43 15.86
CA ILE A 158 -3.53 -17.75 16.51
C ILE A 158 -4.63 -17.86 17.56
N HIS A 159 -5.56 -18.78 17.34
CA HIS A 159 -6.63 -19.10 18.27
C HIS A 159 -6.25 -20.30 19.14
N THR A 160 -6.69 -20.27 20.40
CA THR A 160 -6.49 -21.36 21.38
C THR A 160 -7.81 -21.80 22.00
N ASP A 161 -8.61 -20.84 22.46
CA ASP A 161 -9.95 -21.03 23.02
C ASP A 161 -10.91 -20.03 22.37
N TYR A 162 -12.19 -20.41 22.25
CA TYR A 162 -13.26 -19.48 21.94
C TYR A 162 -14.52 -19.88 22.72
N LYS A 163 -15.02 -18.97 23.57
CA LYS A 163 -16.19 -19.18 24.43
C LYS A 163 -16.11 -20.43 25.32
N GLY A 164 -14.91 -20.78 25.78
CA GLY A 164 -14.67 -21.95 26.63
C GLY A 164 -14.61 -23.28 25.86
N GLU A 165 -14.63 -23.24 24.53
CA GLU A 165 -14.36 -24.40 23.68
C GLU A 165 -12.95 -24.29 23.07
N SER A 166 -12.19 -25.40 23.12
CA SER A 166 -10.88 -25.50 22.49
C SER A 166 -10.95 -25.23 20.99
N PHE A 167 -10.28 -24.17 20.53
CA PHE A 167 -10.26 -23.73 19.14
C PHE A 167 -8.82 -23.43 18.70
N ALA A 168 -8.02 -24.49 18.55
CA ALA A 168 -6.62 -24.42 18.15
C ALA A 168 -6.48 -24.27 16.62
N VAL A 169 -6.57 -23.04 16.13
CA VAL A 169 -6.55 -22.72 14.69
C VAL A 169 -5.62 -21.54 14.40
N LYS A 170 -4.86 -21.62 13.31
CA LYS A 170 -4.17 -20.47 12.73
C LYS A 170 -5.05 -19.86 11.65
N GLN A 171 -5.64 -18.70 11.92
CA GLN A 171 -6.37 -17.92 10.94
C GLN A 171 -5.38 -17.11 10.11
N LEU A 172 -5.39 -17.32 8.80
CA LEU A 172 -4.65 -16.53 7.81
C LEU A 172 -5.57 -15.44 7.28
N VAL A 173 -5.30 -14.17 7.59
CA VAL A 173 -6.21 -13.08 7.22
C VAL A 173 -6.07 -12.71 5.74
N TRP A 174 -4.84 -12.65 5.23
CA TRP A 174 -4.60 -12.30 3.84
C TRP A 174 -3.33 -12.93 3.30
N ILE A 175 -3.31 -13.15 1.98
CA ILE A 175 -2.10 -13.41 1.20
C ILE A 175 -2.12 -12.55 -0.05
N GLY A 176 -0.95 -12.07 -0.46
CA GLY A 176 -0.75 -11.36 -1.72
C GLY A 176 0.07 -12.21 -2.68
N VAL A 177 -0.33 -12.25 -3.95
CA VAL A 177 0.43 -12.87 -5.03
C VAL A 177 0.47 -11.95 -6.24
N ASN A 178 1.61 -11.93 -6.92
CA ASN A 178 1.77 -11.23 -8.18
C ASN A 178 1.60 -12.22 -9.34
N ALA A 179 0.77 -11.90 -10.34
CA ALA A 179 0.52 -12.76 -11.50
C ALA A 179 1.70 -12.84 -12.49
N SER A 180 2.72 -11.98 -12.36
CA SER A 180 3.82 -11.79 -13.31
C SER A 180 4.85 -12.92 -13.40
N PHE A 181 4.97 -13.81 -12.39
CA PHE A 181 6.18 -14.63 -12.25
C PHE A 181 6.35 -15.74 -13.31
N ASP A 182 5.26 -16.27 -13.87
CA ASP A 182 5.32 -17.26 -14.97
C ASP A 182 4.14 -17.14 -15.95
N ALA A 183 3.13 -16.33 -15.61
CA ALA A 183 1.83 -16.21 -16.28
C ALA A 183 1.09 -17.55 -16.55
N SER A 184 1.60 -18.67 -16.03
CA SER A 184 0.94 -19.98 -16.10
C SER A 184 0.12 -20.23 -14.84
N LEU A 185 -1.00 -20.93 -14.99
CA LEU A 185 -1.85 -21.30 -13.85
C LEU A 185 -1.08 -22.16 -12.81
N ARG A 186 -0.16 -23.03 -13.25
CA ARG A 186 0.69 -23.81 -12.33
C ARG A 186 1.61 -22.90 -11.51
N GLY A 187 2.31 -21.98 -12.16
CA GLY A 187 3.21 -21.03 -11.48
C GLY A 187 2.46 -20.17 -10.46
N LEU A 188 1.25 -19.72 -10.82
CA LEU A 188 0.36 -18.99 -9.93
C LEU A 188 -0.04 -19.80 -8.69
N ILE A 189 -0.41 -21.09 -8.86
CA ILE A 189 -0.74 -21.98 -7.74
C ILE A 189 0.47 -22.16 -6.81
N LEU A 190 1.67 -22.35 -7.37
CA LEU A 190 2.91 -22.48 -6.59
C LEU A 190 3.28 -21.19 -5.85
N SER A 191 3.03 -20.04 -6.46
CA SER A 191 3.19 -18.72 -5.81
C SER A 191 2.24 -18.57 -4.63
N MET A 192 0.98 -19.01 -4.75
CA MET A 192 0.03 -19.01 -3.64
C MET A 192 0.44 -19.95 -2.50
N PHE A 193 0.98 -21.14 -2.79
CA PHE A 193 1.56 -22.00 -1.75
C PHE A 193 2.74 -21.30 -1.06
N GLY A 194 3.63 -20.66 -1.83
CA GLY A 194 4.74 -19.89 -1.27
C GLY A 194 4.28 -18.76 -0.35
N ALA A 195 3.27 -17.99 -0.76
CA ALA A 195 2.73 -16.91 0.07
C ALA A 195 2.10 -17.42 1.37
N VAL A 196 1.49 -18.61 1.36
CA VAL A 196 1.01 -19.26 2.59
C VAL A 196 2.18 -19.71 3.48
N ASP A 197 3.21 -20.30 2.88
CA ASP A 197 4.41 -20.74 3.58
C ASP A 197 5.14 -19.56 4.26
N ASP A 198 5.28 -18.43 3.57
CA ASP A 198 5.90 -17.21 4.09
C ASP A 198 5.11 -16.60 5.27
N ALA A 199 3.78 -16.76 5.27
CA ALA A 199 2.92 -16.25 6.35
C ALA A 199 2.92 -17.19 7.57
N LEU A 200 2.83 -18.51 7.35
CA LEU A 200 2.61 -19.51 8.40
C LEU A 200 3.88 -20.23 8.88
N GLY A 201 4.98 -20.12 8.14
CA GLY A 201 6.21 -20.89 8.37
C GLY A 201 6.08 -22.37 7.99
N THR A 202 5.29 -22.67 6.95
CA THR A 202 5.05 -24.04 6.44
C THR A 202 5.90 -24.33 5.19
N ASP A 203 5.78 -25.54 4.65
CA ASP A 203 6.54 -26.04 3.49
C ASP A 203 5.62 -26.61 2.38
N TYR A 204 4.37 -26.12 2.27
CA TYR A 204 3.38 -26.60 1.32
C TYR A 204 3.85 -26.53 -0.13
N ARG A 205 4.55 -25.46 -0.53
CA ARG A 205 5.09 -25.32 -1.88
C ARG A 205 5.99 -26.50 -2.21
N GLN A 206 6.91 -26.86 -1.32
CA GLN A 206 7.81 -27.99 -1.52
C GLN A 206 7.06 -29.33 -1.48
N GLN A 207 6.08 -29.48 -0.59
CA GLN A 207 5.28 -30.71 -0.48
C GLN A 207 4.42 -30.98 -1.72
N TYR A 208 3.84 -29.92 -2.30
CA TYR A 208 2.89 -30.02 -3.41
C TYR A 208 3.51 -29.86 -4.79
N ASP A 209 4.74 -29.35 -4.90
CA ASP A 209 5.47 -29.31 -6.17
C ASP A 209 6.08 -30.68 -6.56
N LYS A 210 6.30 -31.57 -5.57
CA LYS A 210 6.85 -32.92 -5.81
C LYS A 210 5.87 -33.83 -6.59
N GLY A 211 6.31 -34.29 -7.76
CA GLY A 211 5.71 -35.39 -8.54
C GLY A 211 4.93 -35.00 -9.80
N THR A 212 4.42 -35.99 -10.52
CA THR A 212 3.58 -35.87 -11.74
C THR A 212 2.12 -35.49 -11.44
N ARG A 213 1.90 -34.57 -10.48
CA ARG A 213 0.55 -34.18 -10.07
C ARG A 213 -0.13 -33.36 -11.17
N THR A 214 -1.39 -33.70 -11.44
CA THR A 214 -2.23 -32.91 -12.35
C THR A 214 -2.56 -31.55 -11.75
N ARG A 215 -2.84 -30.58 -12.62
CA ARG A 215 -3.25 -29.22 -12.26
C ARG A 215 -4.45 -29.21 -11.31
N ASP A 216 -5.45 -30.04 -11.58
CA ASP A 216 -6.68 -30.08 -10.79
C ASP A 216 -6.44 -30.65 -9.38
N THR A 217 -5.49 -31.58 -9.25
CA THR A 217 -5.06 -32.08 -7.94
C THR A 217 -4.37 -30.97 -7.12
N MET A 218 -3.56 -30.12 -7.77
CA MET A 218 -2.92 -28.97 -7.10
C MET A 218 -3.94 -27.93 -6.66
N ILE A 219 -4.94 -27.63 -7.50
CA ILE A 219 -6.06 -26.73 -7.18
C ILE A 219 -6.83 -27.23 -5.95
N GLY A 220 -7.14 -28.53 -5.90
CA GLY A 220 -7.81 -29.14 -4.74
C GLY A 220 -6.99 -29.08 -3.46
N ASN A 221 -5.68 -29.31 -3.55
CA ASN A 221 -4.78 -29.20 -2.39
C ASN A 221 -4.67 -27.75 -1.88
N LEU A 222 -4.51 -26.78 -2.80
CA LEU A 222 -4.46 -25.37 -2.44
C LEU A 222 -5.76 -24.93 -1.76
N ALA A 223 -6.90 -25.34 -2.31
CA ALA A 223 -8.20 -25.06 -1.72
C ALA A 223 -8.35 -25.65 -0.30
N GLN A 224 -7.82 -26.86 -0.07
CA GLN A 224 -7.78 -27.44 1.27
C GLN A 224 -6.92 -26.61 2.22
N VAL A 225 -5.76 -26.13 1.78
CA VAL A 225 -4.87 -25.27 2.58
C VAL A 225 -5.58 -23.97 2.95
N PHE A 226 -6.22 -23.29 1.99
CA PHE A 226 -6.99 -22.08 2.24
C PHE A 226 -8.16 -22.31 3.21
N ALA A 227 -8.83 -23.45 3.10
CA ALA A 227 -9.92 -23.81 3.99
C ALA A 227 -9.43 -24.10 5.42
N THR A 228 -8.33 -24.83 5.55
CA THR A 228 -7.72 -25.24 6.83
C THR A 228 -7.24 -24.05 7.64
N HIS A 229 -6.60 -23.08 6.99
CA HIS A 229 -6.10 -21.86 7.64
C HIS A 229 -7.07 -20.70 7.56
N HIS A 230 -8.32 -20.93 7.13
CA HIS A 230 -9.35 -19.90 7.04
C HIS A 230 -8.88 -18.62 6.33
N LEU A 231 -8.33 -18.73 5.12
CA LEU A 231 -7.80 -17.58 4.36
C LEU A 231 -8.84 -16.46 4.23
N GLY A 232 -8.61 -15.27 4.79
CA GLY A 232 -9.59 -14.18 4.81
C GLY A 232 -9.82 -13.53 3.45
N VAL A 233 -8.76 -13.15 2.76
CA VAL A 233 -8.80 -12.55 1.41
C VAL A 233 -7.56 -12.92 0.60
N LEU A 234 -7.76 -13.12 -0.70
CA LEU A 234 -6.68 -13.31 -1.67
C LEU A 234 -6.46 -12.03 -2.47
N PHE A 235 -5.29 -11.42 -2.34
CA PHE A 235 -4.89 -10.29 -3.17
C PHE A 235 -4.09 -10.78 -4.38
N VAL A 236 -4.53 -10.40 -5.58
CA VAL A 236 -3.89 -10.75 -6.85
C VAL A 236 -3.49 -9.47 -7.56
N ASP A 237 -2.19 -9.20 -7.58
CA ASP A 237 -1.62 -8.03 -8.23
C ASP A 237 -1.20 -8.32 -9.67
N GLU A 238 -1.15 -7.26 -10.48
CA GLU A 238 -0.75 -7.29 -11.90
C GLU A 238 -1.56 -8.33 -12.71
N ILE A 239 -2.87 -8.42 -12.49
CA ILE A 239 -3.75 -9.45 -13.09
C ILE A 239 -3.71 -9.45 -14.63
N GLN A 240 -3.41 -8.32 -15.27
CA GLN A 240 -3.25 -8.24 -16.72
C GLN A 240 -2.11 -9.10 -17.26
N CYS A 241 -1.12 -9.48 -16.43
CA CYS A 241 -0.05 -10.39 -16.83
C CYS A 241 -0.56 -11.76 -17.29
N LEU A 242 -1.78 -12.15 -16.90
CA LEU A 242 -2.42 -13.37 -17.40
C LEU A 242 -2.62 -13.35 -18.92
N LEU A 243 -2.76 -12.16 -19.53
CA LEU A 243 -2.92 -12.01 -20.98
C LEU A 243 -1.63 -12.38 -21.75
N LEU A 244 -0.46 -12.41 -21.10
CA LEU A 244 0.83 -12.66 -21.75
C LEU A 244 0.95 -14.08 -22.34
N ARG A 245 0.17 -15.05 -21.84
CA ARG A 245 0.14 -16.44 -22.35
C ARG A 245 -0.99 -16.69 -23.36
N GLY A 246 -1.73 -15.64 -23.72
CA GLY A 246 -2.86 -15.71 -24.63
C GLY A 246 -4.21 -15.85 -23.90
N ASP A 247 -5.27 -15.51 -24.63
CA ASP A 247 -6.62 -15.39 -24.10
C ASP A 247 -7.14 -16.67 -23.41
N HIS A 248 -6.79 -17.85 -23.93
CA HIS A 248 -7.28 -19.12 -23.41
C HIS A 248 -6.76 -19.41 -21.98
N GLU A 249 -5.45 -19.25 -21.76
CA GLU A 249 -4.85 -19.42 -20.43
C GLU A 249 -5.37 -18.36 -19.44
N ALA A 250 -5.57 -17.13 -19.92
CA ALA A 250 -6.18 -16.07 -19.11
C ALA A 250 -7.61 -16.41 -18.68
N GLU A 251 -8.43 -16.98 -19.57
CA GLU A 251 -9.80 -17.43 -19.29
C GLU A 251 -9.83 -18.61 -18.30
N LEU A 252 -8.87 -19.54 -18.40
CA LEU A 252 -8.70 -20.64 -17.45
C LEU A 252 -8.30 -20.14 -16.06
N ALA A 253 -7.32 -19.23 -15.98
CA ALA A 253 -6.90 -18.63 -14.72
C ALA A 253 -8.04 -17.82 -14.06
N LEU A 254 -8.80 -17.08 -14.85
CA LEU A 254 -10.00 -16.38 -14.35
C LEU A 254 -11.04 -17.37 -13.81
N SER A 255 -11.30 -18.46 -14.53
CA SER A 255 -12.21 -19.52 -14.09
C SER A 255 -11.76 -20.15 -12.78
N PHE A 256 -10.45 -20.34 -12.59
CA PHE A 256 -9.86 -20.80 -11.34
C PHE A 256 -10.12 -19.84 -10.17
N PHE A 257 -9.91 -18.53 -10.34
CA PHE A 257 -10.21 -17.55 -9.29
C PHE A 257 -11.71 -17.53 -8.94
N LEU A 258 -12.58 -17.55 -9.95
CA LEU A 258 -14.03 -17.61 -9.73
C LEU A 258 -14.46 -18.91 -9.04
N LYS A 259 -13.73 -20.01 -9.27
CA LYS A 259 -13.94 -21.28 -8.57
C LYS A 259 -13.53 -21.18 -7.10
N ILE A 260 -12.36 -20.60 -6.80
CA ILE A 260 -11.93 -20.31 -5.41
C ILE A 260 -12.98 -19.47 -4.69
N ALA A 261 -13.40 -18.35 -5.27
CA ALA A 261 -14.35 -17.43 -4.65
C ALA A 261 -15.70 -18.10 -4.35
N ASN A 262 -16.16 -19.00 -5.20
CA ASN A 262 -17.46 -19.64 -5.03
C ASN A 262 -17.39 -20.90 -4.14
N VAL A 263 -16.37 -21.74 -4.26
CA VAL A 263 -16.27 -23.03 -3.55
C VAL A 263 -15.61 -22.86 -2.19
N CYS A 264 -14.45 -22.21 -2.14
CA CYS A 264 -13.74 -21.94 -0.89
C CYS A 264 -14.38 -20.80 -0.08
N LYS A 265 -15.27 -20.03 -0.72
CA LYS A 265 -15.89 -18.82 -0.16
C LYS A 265 -14.83 -17.79 0.29
N VAL A 266 -13.70 -17.75 -0.42
CA VAL A 266 -12.59 -16.81 -0.18
C VAL A 266 -12.76 -15.59 -1.10
N PRO A 267 -12.96 -14.38 -0.56
CA PRO A 267 -12.98 -13.16 -1.34
C PRO A 267 -11.66 -12.89 -2.06
N ILE A 268 -11.73 -12.17 -3.18
CA ILE A 268 -10.56 -11.85 -4.01
C ILE A 268 -10.51 -10.35 -4.28
N VAL A 269 -9.31 -9.77 -4.15
CA VAL A 269 -9.00 -8.40 -4.55
C VAL A 269 -8.08 -8.47 -5.76
N PHE A 270 -8.51 -7.91 -6.87
CA PHE A 270 -7.72 -7.80 -8.09
C PHE A 270 -7.14 -6.40 -8.23
N SER A 271 -5.87 -6.33 -8.61
CA SER A 271 -5.18 -5.09 -9.01
C SER A 271 -4.56 -5.28 -10.38
N GLY A 272 -4.62 -4.25 -11.20
CA GLY A 272 -3.96 -4.26 -12.51
C GLY A 272 -4.02 -2.93 -13.24
N THR A 273 -3.36 -2.88 -14.40
CA THR A 273 -3.54 -1.77 -15.35
C THR A 273 -4.89 -1.86 -16.03
N TYR A 274 -5.25 -0.85 -16.80
CA TYR A 274 -6.52 -0.84 -17.52
C TYR A 274 -6.66 -1.98 -18.54
N ALA A 275 -5.54 -2.57 -18.99
CA ALA A 275 -5.54 -3.79 -19.79
C ALA A 275 -6.28 -4.94 -19.11
N ALA A 276 -6.27 -5.01 -17.77
CA ALA A 276 -6.97 -6.03 -16.99
C ALA A 276 -8.48 -6.03 -17.22
N VAL A 277 -9.09 -4.89 -17.58
CA VAL A 277 -10.54 -4.81 -17.83
C VAL A 277 -10.96 -5.73 -18.98
N ARG A 278 -10.07 -5.99 -19.95
CA ARG A 278 -10.31 -6.91 -21.07
C ARG A 278 -10.53 -8.35 -20.63
N LEU A 279 -9.99 -8.77 -19.48
CA LEU A 279 -10.20 -10.11 -18.92
C LEU A 279 -11.66 -10.34 -18.55
N PHE A 280 -12.38 -9.29 -18.17
CA PHE A 280 -13.73 -9.38 -17.64
C PHE A 280 -14.80 -8.91 -18.63
N SER A 281 -14.43 -8.11 -19.64
CA SER A 281 -15.37 -7.50 -20.58
C SER A 281 -16.03 -8.49 -21.54
N LYS A 282 -15.40 -9.64 -21.84
CA LYS A 282 -15.95 -10.64 -22.76
C LYS A 282 -17.25 -11.30 -22.26
N VAL A 283 -17.41 -11.42 -20.94
CA VAL A 283 -18.55 -12.10 -20.32
C VAL A 283 -19.10 -11.22 -19.19
N ALA A 284 -20.24 -10.57 -19.42
CA ALA A 284 -20.87 -9.64 -18.47
C ALA A 284 -21.07 -10.23 -17.05
N ARG A 285 -21.23 -11.56 -16.95
CA ARG A 285 -21.31 -12.28 -15.66
C ARG A 285 -20.00 -12.18 -14.86
N ASN A 286 -18.85 -12.21 -15.52
CA ASN A 286 -17.54 -12.10 -14.88
C ASN A 286 -17.29 -10.66 -14.42
N ALA A 287 -17.56 -9.68 -15.28
CA ALA A 287 -17.51 -8.26 -14.94
C ALA A 287 -18.38 -7.94 -13.70
N ARG A 288 -19.64 -8.37 -13.68
CA ARG A 288 -20.54 -8.16 -12.53
C ARG A 288 -19.98 -8.73 -11.22
N ARG A 289 -19.27 -9.86 -11.27
CA ARG A 289 -18.70 -10.49 -10.05
C ARG A 289 -17.49 -9.74 -9.54
N VAL A 290 -16.61 -9.35 -10.44
CA VAL A 290 -15.37 -8.64 -10.12
C VAL A 290 -15.64 -7.23 -9.60
N CYS A 291 -16.76 -6.62 -9.99
CA CYS A 291 -17.20 -5.33 -9.46
C CYS A 291 -18.18 -5.44 -8.29
N SER A 292 -18.56 -6.63 -7.83
CA SER A 292 -19.64 -6.80 -6.84
C SER A 292 -19.29 -6.31 -5.43
N GLY A 293 -18.01 -6.24 -5.09
CA GLY A 293 -17.49 -5.63 -3.88
C GLY A 293 -17.00 -4.19 -4.07
N GLY A 294 -16.97 -3.69 -5.32
CA GLY A 294 -16.49 -2.37 -5.67
C GLY A 294 -15.52 -2.38 -6.86
N TYR A 295 -15.55 -1.30 -7.64
CA TYR A 295 -14.55 -1.00 -8.66
C TYR A 295 -13.94 0.36 -8.33
N PHE A 296 -12.62 0.40 -8.16
CA PHE A 296 -11.90 1.60 -7.75
C PHE A 296 -10.87 1.97 -8.82
N ASP A 297 -11.05 3.15 -9.40
CA ASP A 297 -10.13 3.69 -10.39
C ASP A 297 -9.25 4.76 -9.76
N LEU A 298 -7.95 4.49 -9.60
CA LEU A 298 -6.96 5.51 -9.24
C LEU A 298 -6.62 6.29 -10.52
N ALA A 299 -7.59 7.08 -10.97
CA ALA A 299 -7.49 7.88 -12.17
C ALA A 299 -6.35 8.90 -12.06
N LEU A 300 -5.70 9.17 -13.19
CA LEU A 300 -4.72 10.24 -13.26
C LEU A 300 -5.42 11.61 -13.10
N PRO A 301 -4.75 12.59 -12.47
CA PRO A 301 -5.28 13.94 -12.38
C PRO A 301 -5.48 14.52 -13.78
N SER A 302 -6.64 15.15 -13.98
CA SER A 302 -7.01 15.69 -15.29
C SER A 302 -6.23 16.94 -15.67
N ARG A 303 -5.73 17.68 -14.67
CA ARG A 303 -5.06 18.98 -14.81
C ARG A 303 -4.02 19.17 -13.72
N PHE A 304 -3.15 20.15 -13.91
CA PHE A 304 -2.09 20.49 -12.94
C PHE A 304 -2.63 21.10 -11.64
N ASP A 305 -3.82 21.71 -11.69
CA ASP A 305 -4.54 22.37 -10.59
C ASP A 305 -5.56 21.45 -9.91
N ASP A 306 -5.53 20.15 -10.23
CA ASP A 306 -6.30 19.15 -9.49
C ASP A 306 -5.90 19.19 -8.00
N VAL A 307 -6.89 19.36 -7.12
CA VAL A 307 -6.65 19.63 -5.70
C VAL A 307 -5.93 18.46 -5.02
N VAL A 308 -6.27 17.21 -5.39
CA VAL A 308 -5.63 16.02 -4.83
C VAL A 308 -4.18 15.97 -5.27
N TRP A 309 -3.91 16.15 -6.57
CA TRP A 309 -2.56 16.15 -7.11
C TRP A 309 -1.69 17.30 -6.58
N ASP A 310 -2.15 18.55 -6.71
CA ASP A 310 -1.36 19.72 -6.32
C ASP A 310 -1.15 19.75 -4.81
N LYS A 311 -2.23 19.65 -4.02
CA LYS A 311 -2.17 19.88 -2.57
C LYS A 311 -1.69 18.69 -1.78
N LEU A 312 -2.12 17.48 -2.12
CA LEU A 312 -1.74 16.29 -1.35
C LEU A 312 -0.40 15.71 -1.81
N VAL A 313 -0.05 15.82 -3.09
CA VAL A 313 1.16 15.20 -3.64
C VAL A 313 2.26 16.22 -3.90
N VAL A 314 2.07 17.15 -4.85
CA VAL A 314 3.14 18.05 -5.30
C VAL A 314 3.60 18.98 -4.18
N GLU A 315 2.67 19.59 -3.46
CA GLU A 315 2.99 20.53 -2.38
C GLU A 315 3.73 19.84 -1.22
N VAL A 316 3.30 18.64 -0.83
CA VAL A 316 3.96 17.85 0.23
C VAL A 316 5.38 17.47 -0.20
N VAL A 317 5.53 16.90 -1.41
CA VAL A 317 6.83 16.49 -1.95
C VAL A 317 7.77 17.68 -2.03
N TRP A 318 7.33 18.78 -2.65
CA TRP A 318 8.17 19.93 -2.91
C TRP A 318 8.56 20.68 -1.63
N LYS A 319 7.68 20.76 -0.62
CA LYS A 319 8.00 21.44 0.64
C LYS A 319 8.93 20.61 1.54
N LYS A 320 8.80 19.29 1.54
CA LYS A 320 9.52 18.42 2.49
C LYS A 320 10.82 17.84 1.94
N PHE A 321 10.89 17.58 0.63
CA PHE A 321 11.99 16.84 0.04
C PHE A 321 12.81 17.75 -0.89
N GLN A 322 13.72 18.54 -0.34
CA GLN A 322 14.70 19.28 -1.13
C GLN A 322 16.08 19.17 -0.49
N TRP A 323 17.04 18.60 -1.22
CA TRP A 323 18.43 18.38 -0.76
C TRP A 323 19.42 19.33 -1.44
N VAL A 324 18.91 20.46 -1.94
CA VAL A 324 19.70 21.55 -2.50
C VAL A 324 19.94 22.65 -1.47
N LYS A 325 21.03 23.41 -1.64
CA LYS A 325 21.46 24.44 -0.67
C LYS A 325 20.42 25.55 -0.51
N LYS A 326 19.74 25.91 -1.59
CA LYS A 326 18.68 26.93 -1.60
C LYS A 326 17.39 26.27 -2.09
N PRO A 327 16.48 25.90 -1.17
CA PRO A 327 15.20 25.35 -1.57
C PRO A 327 14.40 26.35 -2.42
N ALA A 328 13.83 25.88 -3.53
CA ALA A 328 13.03 26.70 -4.43
C ALA A 328 11.55 26.70 -4.00
N PRO A 329 10.87 27.86 -3.95
CA PRO A 329 9.43 27.89 -3.68
C PRO A 329 8.64 27.25 -4.82
N LEU A 330 7.50 26.63 -4.49
CA LEU A 330 6.61 26.03 -5.49
C LEU A 330 5.82 27.12 -6.23
N THR A 331 6.30 27.52 -7.41
CA THR A 331 5.64 28.47 -8.31
C THR A 331 4.66 27.77 -9.25
N ASP A 332 3.72 28.53 -9.83
CA ASP A 332 2.76 27.98 -10.80
C ASP A 332 3.42 27.46 -12.07
N GLU A 333 4.56 28.05 -12.46
CA GLU A 333 5.38 27.58 -13.58
C GLU A 333 5.96 26.20 -13.30
N LEU A 334 6.45 25.98 -12.06
CA LEU A 334 6.94 24.67 -11.62
C LEU A 334 5.80 23.64 -11.56
N ARG A 335 4.63 23.99 -11.02
CA ARG A 335 3.44 23.10 -11.01
C ARG A 335 3.08 22.64 -12.42
N LYS A 336 2.97 23.58 -13.36
CA LYS A 336 2.66 23.29 -14.77
C LYS A 336 3.75 22.42 -15.41
N GLN A 337 5.02 22.67 -15.12
CA GLN A 337 6.09 21.83 -15.64
C GLN A 337 6.08 20.43 -15.07
N ILE A 338 5.95 20.27 -13.76
CA ILE A 338 5.89 18.97 -13.10
C ILE A 338 4.77 18.15 -13.72
N PHE A 339 3.58 18.73 -13.90
CA PHE A 339 2.47 18.07 -14.56
C PHE A 339 2.76 17.75 -16.03
N ASN A 340 3.33 18.69 -16.80
CA ASN A 340 3.67 18.47 -18.21
C ASN A 340 4.69 17.33 -18.41
N LEU A 341 5.64 17.17 -17.49
CA LEU A 341 6.70 16.15 -17.57
C LEU A 341 6.31 14.80 -16.96
N SER A 342 5.36 14.76 -16.02
CA SER A 342 4.93 13.51 -15.35
C SER A 342 3.55 13.00 -15.78
N GLN A 343 2.71 13.88 -16.33
CA GLN A 343 1.29 13.63 -16.61
C GLN A 343 0.49 13.14 -15.39
N GLY A 344 0.93 13.50 -14.19
CA GLY A 344 0.26 13.09 -12.96
C GLY A 344 0.56 11.65 -12.51
N ILE A 345 1.46 10.93 -13.19
CA ILE A 345 1.89 9.60 -12.77
C ILE A 345 2.85 9.76 -11.60
N MET A 346 2.46 9.28 -10.41
CA MET A 346 3.23 9.45 -9.17
C MET A 346 4.67 8.93 -9.29
N ALA A 347 4.88 7.70 -9.77
CA ALA A 347 6.23 7.13 -9.92
C ALA A 347 7.13 7.97 -10.83
N ILE A 348 6.60 8.54 -11.91
CA ILE A 348 7.38 9.39 -12.83
C ILE A 348 7.73 10.71 -12.15
N PHE A 349 6.79 11.31 -11.42
CA PHE A 349 7.06 12.54 -10.68
C PHE A 349 8.13 12.33 -9.61
N ILE A 350 8.00 11.31 -8.77
CA ILE A 350 8.99 11.01 -7.71
C ILE A 350 10.35 10.70 -8.32
N ALA A 351 10.42 9.90 -9.39
CA ALA A 351 11.66 9.60 -10.10
C ALA A 351 12.29 10.86 -10.71
N LEU A 352 11.49 11.72 -11.36
CA LEU A 352 11.97 12.97 -11.97
C LEU A 352 12.49 13.93 -10.90
N HIS A 353 11.76 14.07 -9.80
CA HIS A 353 12.15 14.88 -8.66
C HIS A 353 13.47 14.40 -8.06
N ARG A 354 13.60 13.11 -7.77
CA ARG A 354 14.85 12.48 -7.29
C ARG A 354 16.00 12.72 -8.27
N ALA A 355 15.80 12.44 -9.55
CA ALA A 355 16.82 12.59 -10.58
C ALA A 355 17.30 14.05 -10.71
N ALA A 356 16.38 15.00 -10.62
CA ALA A 356 16.69 16.43 -10.64
C ALA A 356 17.51 16.88 -9.43
N GLN A 357 17.18 16.40 -8.22
CA GLN A 357 17.96 16.67 -7.01
C GLN A 357 19.38 16.09 -7.13
N VAL A 358 19.52 14.84 -7.58
CA VAL A 358 20.84 14.21 -7.79
C VAL A 358 21.65 14.95 -8.86
N TYR A 359 21.01 15.38 -9.95
CA TYR A 359 21.65 16.17 -11.00
C TYR A 359 22.17 17.51 -10.46
N ALA A 360 21.34 18.22 -9.68
CA ALA A 360 21.71 19.49 -9.05
C ALA A 360 22.88 19.32 -8.09
N ILE A 361 22.87 18.28 -7.24
CA ILE A 361 23.97 17.99 -6.31
C ILE A 361 25.28 17.72 -7.06
N ARG A 362 25.24 16.92 -8.13
CA ARG A 362 26.44 16.57 -8.92
C ARG A 362 27.05 17.76 -9.67
N HIS A 363 26.21 18.68 -10.15
CA HIS A 363 26.65 19.86 -10.89
C HIS A 363 26.82 21.10 -9.99
N ASN A 364 26.77 20.93 -8.66
CA ASN A 364 26.85 22.01 -7.67
C ASN A 364 25.85 23.16 -7.94
N LEU A 365 24.65 22.83 -8.42
CA LEU A 365 23.56 23.79 -8.56
C LEU A 365 22.95 24.07 -7.19
N ASP A 366 22.66 25.35 -6.92
CA ASP A 366 22.09 25.79 -5.65
C ASP A 366 20.60 25.47 -5.52
N THR A 367 19.87 25.35 -6.64
CA THR A 367 18.41 25.22 -6.71
C THR A 367 18.01 24.19 -7.77
N VAL A 368 16.82 23.59 -7.62
CA VAL A 368 16.14 22.86 -8.70
C VAL A 368 15.06 23.76 -9.27
N ASP A 369 15.28 24.26 -10.49
CA ASP A 369 14.30 25.08 -11.21
C ASP A 369 13.62 24.29 -12.33
N SER A 370 12.75 24.97 -13.07
CA SER A 370 12.00 24.34 -14.15
C SER A 370 12.90 23.94 -15.33
N LYS A 371 14.02 24.64 -15.55
CA LYS A 371 15.01 24.26 -16.58
C LYS A 371 15.70 22.95 -16.21
N VAL A 372 16.15 22.80 -14.97
CA VAL A 372 16.79 21.56 -14.48
C VAL A 372 15.86 20.37 -14.63
N LEU A 373 14.58 20.51 -14.24
CA LEU A 373 13.60 19.43 -14.41
C LEU A 373 13.47 19.01 -15.88
N LYS A 374 13.43 19.97 -16.80
CA LYS A 374 13.33 19.71 -18.24
C LYS A 374 14.60 19.04 -18.77
N ASP A 375 15.78 19.53 -18.40
CA ASP A 375 17.06 18.97 -18.85
C ASP A 375 17.24 17.53 -18.38
N VAL A 376 16.86 17.23 -17.14
CA VAL A 376 16.90 15.85 -16.61
C VAL A 376 15.89 14.97 -17.33
N TYR A 377 14.68 15.46 -17.56
CA TYR A 377 13.67 14.73 -18.33
C TYR A 377 14.15 14.41 -19.74
N ASP A 378 14.71 15.38 -20.45
CA ASP A 378 15.17 15.23 -21.84
C ASP A 378 16.34 14.24 -21.95
N ARG A 379 17.19 14.12 -20.92
CA ARG A 379 18.37 13.24 -20.91
C ARG A 379 18.11 11.84 -20.35
N GLN A 380 17.32 11.73 -19.28
CA GLN A 380 17.19 10.49 -18.49
C GLN A 380 15.86 9.76 -18.70
N PHE A 381 14.81 10.46 -19.16
CA PHE A 381 13.47 9.89 -19.33
C PHE A 381 13.13 9.61 -20.79
N ILE A 382 14.13 9.51 -21.68
CA ILE A 382 13.97 9.28 -23.13
C ILE A 382 12.97 8.16 -23.45
N PRO A 383 13.04 6.97 -22.81
CA PRO A 383 12.08 5.89 -23.10
C PRO A 383 10.62 6.25 -22.80
N MET A 384 10.38 7.15 -21.85
CA MET A 384 9.04 7.57 -21.42
C MET A 384 8.47 8.71 -22.27
N HIS A 385 9.29 9.37 -23.09
CA HIS A 385 8.85 10.55 -23.85
C HIS A 385 7.65 10.27 -24.74
N GLN A 386 7.65 9.15 -25.46
CA GLN A 386 6.58 8.78 -26.36
C GLN A 386 5.27 8.48 -25.61
N ALA A 387 5.36 7.74 -24.50
CA ALA A 387 4.23 7.41 -23.63
C ALA A 387 3.59 8.68 -23.04
N LEU A 388 4.40 9.57 -22.48
CA LEU A 388 3.94 10.83 -21.89
C LEU A 388 3.44 11.82 -22.95
N ALA A 389 4.03 11.83 -24.14
CA ALA A 389 3.50 12.61 -25.26
C ALA A 389 2.14 12.08 -25.74
N ALA A 390 1.91 10.77 -25.70
CA ALA A 390 0.62 10.18 -26.01
C ALA A 390 -0.46 10.65 -25.00
N LEU A 391 -0.17 10.56 -23.70
CA LEU A 391 -1.03 11.06 -22.63
C LEU A 391 -1.34 12.56 -22.79
N ARG A 392 -0.31 13.39 -23.01
CA ARG A 392 -0.48 14.84 -23.26
C ARG A 392 -1.39 15.15 -24.43
N SER A 393 -1.28 14.37 -25.49
CA SER A 393 -2.05 14.61 -26.71
C SER A 393 -3.52 14.26 -26.56
N GLY A 394 -3.88 13.39 -25.62
CA GLY A 394 -5.24 12.86 -25.45
C GLY A 394 -5.77 12.09 -26.67
N LYS A 395 -4.93 11.83 -27.69
CA LYS A 395 -5.35 11.19 -28.95
C LYS A 395 -5.38 9.67 -28.82
N LYS A 396 -6.56 9.06 -29.01
CA LYS A 396 -6.80 7.61 -28.92
C LYS A 396 -5.76 6.77 -29.68
N ASN A 397 -5.50 7.08 -30.95
CA ASN A 397 -4.57 6.32 -31.80
C ASN A 397 -3.11 6.29 -31.30
N ARG A 398 -2.71 7.23 -30.44
CA ARG A 398 -1.37 7.25 -29.82
C ARG A 398 -1.33 6.51 -28.49
N LEU A 399 -2.46 6.48 -27.77
CA LEU A 399 -2.63 5.74 -26.52
C LEU A 399 -2.78 4.24 -26.77
N GLU A 400 -3.39 3.83 -27.88
CA GLU A 400 -3.50 2.42 -28.30
C GLU A 400 -2.16 1.71 -28.46
N LYS A 401 -1.06 2.45 -28.68
CA LYS A 401 0.29 1.88 -28.73
C LYS A 401 0.82 1.47 -27.36
N PHE A 402 0.15 1.88 -26.28
CA PHE A 402 0.52 1.62 -24.90
C PHE A 402 -0.69 1.06 -24.14
N GLU A 403 -0.84 -0.27 -24.13
CA GLU A 403 -1.98 -0.95 -23.52
C GLU A 403 -2.19 -0.57 -22.04
N ASP A 404 -1.12 -0.25 -21.31
CA ASP A 404 -1.15 0.14 -19.90
C ASP A 404 -1.67 1.56 -19.63
N LEU A 405 -1.77 2.40 -20.66
CA LEU A 405 -2.11 3.84 -20.53
C LEU A 405 -3.55 4.16 -20.92
N LEU A 406 -4.29 3.20 -21.50
CA LEU A 406 -5.66 3.43 -21.98
C LEU A 406 -6.68 3.29 -20.86
N PRO A 407 -7.29 4.38 -20.35
CA PRO A 407 -8.46 4.22 -19.49
C PRO A 407 -9.59 3.55 -20.31
N PRO A 408 -10.37 2.61 -19.74
CA PRO A 408 -11.50 2.01 -20.42
C PRO A 408 -12.59 3.07 -20.49
N LYS A 409 -12.66 3.86 -21.58
CA LYS A 409 -13.69 4.90 -21.71
C LYS A 409 -14.34 4.90 -23.08
N GLU A 410 -15.25 3.94 -23.19
CA GLU A 410 -16.56 4.08 -23.85
C GLU A 410 -17.68 3.38 -23.05
N GLN A 411 -17.37 2.50 -22.08
CA GLN A 411 -18.37 1.82 -21.22
C GLN A 411 -18.34 2.23 -19.73
N LEU A 412 -17.32 2.98 -19.29
CA LEU A 412 -17.07 3.24 -17.85
C LEU A 412 -17.44 4.66 -17.39
N ASP A 413 -17.52 5.63 -18.32
CA ASP A 413 -17.95 7.01 -18.02
C ASP A 413 -19.40 7.10 -17.53
N ALA A 414 -20.21 6.08 -17.82
CA ALA A 414 -21.59 5.97 -17.34
C ALA A 414 -21.73 5.30 -15.95
N LEU A 415 -20.66 4.74 -15.37
CA LEU A 415 -20.73 3.85 -14.19
C LEU A 415 -20.02 4.35 -12.93
N LEU A 416 -19.17 5.39 -12.98
CA LEU A 416 -18.19 5.65 -11.89
C LEU A 416 -18.01 7.10 -11.44
N ARG A 417 -19.05 7.93 -11.48
CA ARG A 417 -19.03 9.17 -10.70
C ARG A 417 -20.22 9.19 -9.75
N PRO A 418 -20.05 8.80 -8.47
CA PRO A 418 -20.98 9.25 -7.46
C PRO A 418 -20.82 10.77 -7.28
N ASP A 419 -21.93 11.49 -7.41
CA ASP A 419 -22.09 12.95 -7.40
C ASP A 419 -21.79 13.66 -6.06
N ASN A 420 -20.95 13.12 -5.17
CA ASN A 420 -20.72 13.72 -3.86
C ASN A 420 -19.44 14.60 -3.82
N SER A 421 -19.47 15.72 -4.55
CA SER A 421 -18.41 16.73 -4.54
C SER A 421 -18.14 17.32 -3.15
N GLU A 422 -19.19 17.49 -2.32
CA GLU A 422 -19.07 18.01 -0.95
C GLU A 422 -18.30 17.07 -0.02
N LEU A 423 -18.61 15.77 -0.05
CA LEU A 423 -17.92 14.77 0.77
C LEU A 423 -16.44 14.63 0.36
N LEU A 424 -16.15 14.74 -0.94
CA LEU A 424 -14.80 14.74 -1.46
C LEU A 424 -14.01 15.98 -1.00
N ALA A 425 -14.64 17.15 -0.95
CA ALA A 425 -14.03 18.37 -0.43
C ALA A 425 -13.70 18.24 1.06
N GLU A 426 -14.63 17.76 1.89
CA GLU A 426 -14.38 17.49 3.32
C GLU A 426 -13.22 16.51 3.53
N ARG A 427 -13.16 15.43 2.75
CA ARG A 427 -12.07 14.45 2.82
C ARG A 427 -10.73 15.09 2.51
N ILE A 428 -10.66 15.91 1.45
CA ILE A 428 -9.44 16.63 1.09
C ILE A 428 -9.01 17.54 2.24
N GLU A 429 -9.92 18.31 2.84
CA GLU A 429 -9.60 19.17 3.98
C GLU A 429 -9.06 18.38 5.18
N ARG A 430 -9.65 17.23 5.52
CA ARG A 430 -9.14 16.35 6.59
C ARG A 430 -7.74 15.82 6.30
N LEU A 431 -7.49 15.37 5.07
CA LEU A 431 -6.16 14.92 4.64
C LEU A 431 -5.13 16.05 4.70
N LEU A 432 -5.50 17.27 4.31
CA LEU A 432 -4.64 18.45 4.42
C LEU A 432 -4.37 18.82 5.89
N ALA A 433 -5.38 18.80 6.74
CA ALA A 433 -5.23 19.07 8.17
C ALA A 433 -4.33 18.02 8.85
N ALA A 434 -4.50 16.74 8.50
CA ALA A 434 -3.57 15.70 8.92
C ALA A 434 -2.15 16.03 8.44
N ASN A 435 -2.01 16.46 7.17
CA ASN A 435 -0.73 16.84 6.58
C ASN A 435 0.02 17.89 7.40
N HIS A 436 -0.68 18.96 7.79
CA HIS A 436 -0.16 20.02 8.65
C HIS A 436 0.22 19.54 10.06
N LYS A 437 -0.66 18.80 10.74
CA LYS A 437 -0.40 18.32 12.11
C LYS A 437 0.85 17.45 12.24
N ALA A 438 1.12 16.58 11.26
CA ALA A 438 2.37 15.80 11.30
C ALA A 438 3.61 16.64 10.98
N ALA A 439 3.47 17.69 10.16
CA ALA A 439 4.57 18.62 9.95
C ALA A 439 4.92 19.38 11.25
N GLU A 440 3.91 19.77 12.03
CA GLU A 440 4.08 20.42 13.34
C GLU A 440 4.67 19.46 14.39
N ASN A 441 4.16 18.23 14.47
CA ASN A 441 4.67 17.23 15.41
C ASN A 441 6.13 16.82 15.11
N ALA A 442 6.53 16.76 13.83
CA ALA A 442 7.93 16.56 13.44
C ALA A 442 8.82 17.75 13.85
N SER A 443 8.30 18.98 13.75
CA SER A 443 9.02 20.19 14.21
C SER A 443 9.09 20.33 15.73
N ALA A 444 8.10 19.80 16.46
CA ALA A 444 8.05 19.81 17.93
C ALA A 444 8.93 18.72 18.57
N GLN A 445 9.31 17.69 17.80
CA GLN A 445 10.27 16.66 18.22
C GLN A 445 11.72 17.03 17.90
N ALA A 446 11.98 18.17 17.25
CA ALA A 446 13.32 18.73 17.17
C ALA A 446 13.70 19.31 18.55
N PRO A 447 14.84 18.91 19.16
CA PRO A 447 15.27 19.52 20.40
C PRO A 447 15.57 21.00 20.14
N SER A 448 14.88 21.89 20.85
CA SER A 448 15.15 23.33 20.79
C SER A 448 16.63 23.60 21.17
N PRO A 449 17.36 24.46 20.44
CA PRO A 449 18.78 24.74 20.71
C PRO A 449 19.05 25.38 22.08
N GLU A 450 18.02 25.83 22.78
CA GLU A 450 18.14 26.57 24.04
C GLU A 450 18.22 25.68 25.28
N LEU A 451 17.77 24.41 25.21
CA LEU A 451 17.83 23.48 26.36
C LEU A 451 19.17 22.74 26.52
N LYS A 452 20.02 22.69 25.47
CA LYS A 452 21.38 22.11 25.58
C LYS A 452 22.41 23.06 26.18
N LYS A 453 22.30 24.38 25.93
CA LYS A 453 23.27 25.36 26.48
C LYS A 453 23.12 25.59 27.99
N GLN A 454 21.94 25.39 28.57
CA GLN A 454 21.75 25.54 30.02
C GLN A 454 22.16 24.29 30.81
N ASN A 455 21.97 23.08 30.26
CA ASN A 455 22.36 21.85 30.94
C ASN A 455 23.88 21.61 30.89
N ASP A 456 24.56 21.95 29.80
CA ASP A 456 26.02 21.78 29.70
C ASP A 456 26.79 22.77 30.59
N ALA A 457 26.27 24.00 30.76
CA ALA A 457 26.88 24.99 31.65
C ALA A 457 26.68 24.61 33.14
N ALA A 458 25.50 24.10 33.52
CA ALA A 458 25.25 23.67 34.89
C ALA A 458 26.06 22.42 35.28
N GLN A 459 26.21 21.45 34.36
CA GLN A 459 27.05 20.26 34.59
C GLN A 459 28.54 20.60 34.62
N ALA A 460 29.03 21.48 33.73
CA ALA A 460 30.41 21.93 33.75
C ALA A 460 30.75 22.69 35.05
N THR A 461 29.84 23.53 35.55
CA THR A 461 30.04 24.30 36.79
C THR A 461 30.03 23.38 38.02
N ALA A 462 29.17 22.36 38.05
CA ALA A 462 29.13 21.36 39.12
C ALA A 462 30.38 20.46 39.14
N GLU A 463 30.93 20.08 37.98
CA GLU A 463 32.20 19.35 37.90
C GLU A 463 33.40 20.20 38.31
N LEU A 464 33.42 21.49 37.97
CA LEU A 464 34.46 22.43 38.35
C LEU A 464 34.47 22.67 39.86
N LEU A 465 33.30 22.84 40.49
CA LEU A 465 33.17 22.96 41.95
C LEU A 465 33.61 21.68 42.68
N LYS A 466 33.34 20.49 42.11
CA LYS A 466 33.81 19.20 42.65
C LYS A 466 35.34 19.06 42.57
N LYS A 467 35.96 19.55 41.50
CA LYS A 467 37.44 19.57 41.32
C LYS A 467 38.12 20.63 42.19
N ILE A 468 37.49 21.78 42.42
CA ILE A 468 37.96 22.79 43.40
C ILE A 468 37.84 22.26 44.83
N GLY A 469 36.79 21.49 45.12
CA GLY A 469 36.59 20.85 46.43
C GLY A 469 37.67 19.82 46.80
N SER A 470 38.45 19.31 45.86
CA SER A 470 39.44 18.23 46.11
C SER A 470 40.90 18.69 46.07
N ASN A 471 41.18 19.96 45.77
CA ASN A 471 42.54 20.48 45.62
C ASN A 471 42.75 21.81 46.36
N ALA A 472 43.67 21.83 47.33
CA ALA A 472 43.86 22.94 48.26
C ALA A 472 44.30 24.25 47.56
N ASP A 473 45.17 24.15 46.55
CA ASP A 473 45.70 25.31 45.82
C ASP A 473 44.63 25.99 44.95
N LEU A 474 43.66 25.21 44.44
CA LEU A 474 42.55 25.74 43.63
C LEU A 474 41.48 26.44 44.48
N ARG A 475 41.34 26.09 45.76
CA ARG A 475 40.42 26.78 46.69
C ARG A 475 40.88 28.21 47.00
N GLU A 476 42.19 28.41 47.14
CA GLU A 476 42.74 29.73 47.43
C GLU A 476 42.61 30.69 46.24
N LEU A 477 42.79 30.17 45.01
CA LEU A 477 42.55 30.90 43.77
C LEU A 477 41.05 31.23 43.56
N ALA A 478 40.15 30.30 43.89
CA ALA A 478 38.69 30.52 43.77
C ALA A 478 38.17 31.57 44.77
N ARG A 479 38.73 31.64 45.99
CA ARG A 479 38.42 32.71 46.95
C ARG A 479 38.89 34.08 46.48
N ARG A 480 40.10 34.16 45.90
CA ARG A 480 40.60 35.43 45.32
C ARG A 480 39.78 35.92 44.14
N ALA A 481 39.14 35.01 43.40
CA ALA A 481 38.26 35.33 42.28
C ALA A 481 36.79 35.59 42.67
N GLY A 482 36.44 35.53 43.97
CA GLY A 482 35.08 35.81 44.47
C GLY A 482 34.03 34.73 44.15
N LEU A 483 34.45 33.51 43.82
CA LEU A 483 33.56 32.41 43.41
C LEU A 483 33.04 31.55 44.58
N MET A 484 33.49 31.81 45.82
CA MET A 484 32.99 31.17 47.04
C MET A 484 33.03 32.16 48.21
N GLU A 485 31.92 32.25 48.98
CA GLU A 485 31.88 32.97 50.26
C GLU A 485 32.45 32.11 51.40
N GLY A 486 32.97 32.79 52.43
CA GLY A 486 33.93 32.32 53.46
C GLY A 486 33.84 30.88 53.95
#